data_AF-A0A1C7D946-F1
#
_entry.id   AF-A0A1C7D946-F1
#
_cell.length_a   1.000
_cell.length_b   1.000
_cell.length_c   1.000
_cell.angle_alpha   90.00
_cell.angle_beta   90.00
_cell.angle_gamma   90.00
#
_symmetry.space_group_name_H-M   'P 1'
#
loop_
_entity.id
_entity.type
_entity.pdbx_description
1 polymer ?
#
loop_
_entity_poly.entity_id
_entity_poly.type
_entity_poly.pdbx_seq_one_letter_code
_entity_poly.pdbx_strand_id
1 'polypeptide(L)' 'MEEVFIPFVLVLMAWQADDPQGSMQVSQSVFLDEDTCLRAGREREALVEQSGSEGWQFAWKCAPQPRTITKYRPLKSAE' A
#
# COMPACT_ATOMS: atom_id res chain seq x y z
N MET A 1 1.26 8.62 26.75
CA MET A 1 0.01 8.58 25.97
C MET A 1 0.36 7.94 24.65
N GLU A 2 -0.17 6.74 24.39
CA GLU A 2 0.02 6.05 23.12
C GLU A 2 -1.06 6.54 22.16
N GLU A 3 -0.67 7.01 20.97
CA GLU A 3 -1.60 7.35 19.89
C GLU A 3 -1.53 6.20 18.87
N VAL A 4 -2.69 5.66 18.48
CA VAL A 4 -2.76 4.66 17.42
C VAL A 4 -2.84 5.39 16.10
N PHE A 5 -1.81 5.23 15.27
CA PHE A 5 -1.82 5.70 13.89
C PHE A 5 -2.05 4.48 12.99
N ILE A 6 -3.04 4.56 12.10
CA ILE A 6 -3.38 3.47 11.18
C ILE A 6 -2.99 3.90 9.77
N PRO A 7 -1.74 3.67 9.34
CA PRO A 7 -1.38 3.81 7.93
C PRO A 7 -2.10 2.77 7.09
N PHE A 8 -2.31 3.11 5.82
CA PHE A 8 -2.84 2.21 4.81
C PHE A 8 -1.70 1.77 3.90
N VAL A 9 -1.57 0.46 3.68
CA VAL A 9 -0.57 -0.09 2.76
C VAL A 9 -1.27 -0.56 1.51
N LEU A 10 -0.90 0.03 0.38
CA LEU A 10 -1.23 -0.49 -0.94
C LEU A 10 -0.31 -1.66 -1.21
N VAL A 11 -0.89 -2.85 -1.34
CA VAL A 11 -0.19 -4.05 -1.77
C VAL A 11 -0.59 -4.32 -3.21
N LEU A 12 0.42 -4.51 -4.05
CA LEU A 12 0.28 -4.72 -5.47
C LEU A 12 0.96 -6.03 -5.84
N MET A 13 0.23 -6.89 -6.54
CA MET A 13 0.69 -8.20 -7.00
C MET A 13 0.55 -8.25 -8.52
N ALA A 14 1.60 -8.68 -9.19
CA ALA A 14 1.62 -8.90 -10.62
C ALA A 14 2.27 -10.25 -10.92
N TRP A 15 1.69 -11.03 -11.83
CA TRP A 15 2.22 -12.34 -12.21
C TRP A 15 1.93 -12.60 -13.69
N GLN A 16 2.70 -13.49 -14.32
CA GLN A 16 2.38 -13.99 -15.65
C GLN A 16 1.64 -15.32 -15.51
N ALA A 17 0.54 -15.48 -16.25
CA ALA A 17 -0.23 -16.74 -16.21
C ALA A 17 0.55 -17.92 -16.81
N ASP A 18 1.41 -17.64 -17.79
CA ASP A 18 2.16 -18.64 -18.55
C ASP A 18 3.58 -18.87 -18.00
N ASP A 19 3.96 -18.23 -16.88
CA ASP A 19 5.27 -18.46 -16.27
C ASP A 19 5.31 -19.83 -15.58
N PRO A 20 6.10 -20.80 -16.08
CA PRO A 20 6.18 -22.15 -15.51
C PRO A 20 6.79 -22.18 -14.11
N GLN A 21 7.48 -21.12 -13.67
CA GLN A 21 7.99 -21.00 -12.30
C GLN A 21 6.96 -20.42 -11.32
N GLY A 22 5.84 -19.88 -11.81
CA GLY A 22 4.82 -19.26 -10.99
C GLY A 22 5.32 -18.03 -10.23
N SER A 23 6.23 -17.25 -10.85
CA SER A 23 6.80 -16.07 -10.19
C SER A 23 5.76 -14.94 -10.07
N MET A 24 5.80 -14.27 -8.93
CA MET A 24 4.91 -13.15 -8.61
C MET A 24 5.76 -11.98 -8.10
N GLN A 25 5.54 -10.81 -8.69
CA GLN A 25 6.10 -9.55 -8.23
C GLN A 25 5.16 -8.90 -7.23
N VAL A 26 5.70 -8.54 -6.06
CA VAL A 26 4.95 -7.84 -5.02
C VAL A 26 5.60 -6.48 -4.77
N SER A 27 4.82 -5.41 -4.82
CA SER A 27 5.25 -4.08 -4.41
C SER A 27 4.32 -3.52 -3.34
N GLN A 28 4.87 -2.65 -2.49
CA GLN A 28 4.14 -2.05 -1.37
C GLN A 28 4.40 -0.56 -1.31
N SER A 29 3.36 0.20 -0.97
CA SER A 29 3.44 1.66 -0.75
C SER A 29 2.58 2.07 0.43
N VAL A 30 3.04 3.03 1.22
CA VAL A 30 2.40 3.45 2.47
C VAL A 30 1.73 4.80 2.29
N PHE A 31 0.49 4.89 2.75
CA PHE A 31 -0.35 6.09 2.73
C PHE A 31 -0.86 6.40 4.14
N LEU A 32 -1.13 7.68 4.41
CA LEU A 32 -1.59 8.13 5.72
C LEU A 32 -3.10 7.92 5.90
N ASP A 33 -3.85 7.91 4.80
CA ASP A 33 -5.31 7.79 4.76
C ASP A 33 -5.77 6.77 3.72
N GLU A 34 -6.98 6.24 3.94
CA GLU A 34 -7.58 5.18 3.13
C GLU A 34 -7.90 5.65 1.71
N ASP A 35 -8.46 6.85 1.57
CA ASP A 35 -8.90 7.38 0.29
C ASP A 35 -7.73 7.56 -0.67
N THR A 36 -6.61 8.10 -0.18
CA THR A 36 -5.38 8.24 -0.97
C THR A 36 -4.83 6.88 -1.37
N CYS A 37 -4.88 5.87 -0.50
CA CYS A 37 -4.47 4.51 -0.86
C CYS A 37 -5.36 3.94 -1.98
N LEU A 38 -6.68 4.04 -1.84
CA LEU A 38 -7.64 3.50 -2.81
C LEU A 38 -7.53 4.21 -4.17
N ARG A 39 -7.33 5.53 -4.16
CA ARG A 39 -7.08 6.31 -5.38
C ARG A 39 -5.81 5.85 -6.08
N ALA A 40 -4.70 5.69 -5.35
CA ALA A 40 -3.45 5.21 -5.92
C ALA A 40 -3.57 3.79 -6.51
N GLY A 41 -4.35 2.91 -5.87
CA GLY A 41 -4.67 1.59 -6.39
C GLY A 41 -5.44 1.63 -7.71
N ARG A 42 -6.51 2.44 -7.79
CA ARG A 42 -7.31 2.63 -9.01
C ARG A 42 -6.51 3.25 -10.15
N GLU A 43 -5.66 4.23 -9.86
CA GLU A 43 -4.74 4.81 -10.85
C GLU A 43 -3.82 3.74 -11.43
N ARG A 44 -3.36 2.80 -10.59
CA ARG A 44 -2.48 1.72 -11.02
C ARG A 44 -3.20 0.68 -11.88
N GLU A 45 -4.42 0.33 -11.51
CA GLU A 45 -5.32 -0.51 -12.31
C GLU A 45 -5.55 0.10 -13.70
N ALA A 46 -5.92 1.38 -13.77
CA ALA A 46 -6.13 2.09 -15.02
C ALA A 46 -4.87 2.16 -15.90
N LEU A 47 -3.68 2.30 -15.30
CA LEU A 47 -2.41 2.26 -16.02
C LEU A 47 -2.14 0.87 -16.63
N VAL A 48 -2.45 -0.20 -15.90
CA VAL A 48 -2.28 -1.58 -16.39
C VAL A 48 -3.25 -1.87 -17.53
N GLU A 49 -4.51 -1.44 -17.40
CA GLU A 49 -5.52 -1.57 -18.47
C GLU A 49 -5.11 -0.82 -19.75
N GLN A 50 -4.57 0.39 -19.62
CA GLN A 50 -4.16 1.20 -20.77
C GLN A 50 -2.84 0.72 -21.41
N SER A 51 -1.93 0.16 -20.63
CA SER A 51 -0.59 -0.22 -21.11
C SER A 51 -0.53 -1.56 -21.82
N GLY A 52 -1.63 -2.33 -21.86
CA GLY A 52 -1.70 -3.58 -22.62
C GLY A 52 -0.61 -4.56 -22.20
N SER A 53 -0.59 -4.92 -20.91
CA SER A 53 0.37 -5.91 -20.39
C SER A 53 -0.06 -7.33 -20.80
N GLU A 54 0.07 -7.68 -22.09
CA GLU A 54 -0.27 -9.01 -22.60
C GLU A 54 0.44 -10.10 -21.76
N GLY A 55 -0.34 -11.08 -21.29
CA GLY A 55 0.13 -12.20 -20.46
C GLY A 55 0.32 -11.90 -18.97
N TRP A 56 0.28 -10.63 -18.56
CA TRP A 56 0.35 -10.24 -17.14
C TRP A 56 -1.03 -10.12 -16.52
N GLN A 57 -1.15 -10.70 -15.34
CA GLN A 57 -2.27 -10.57 -14.42
C GLN A 57 -1.86 -9.68 -13.26
N PHE A 58 -2.85 -9.01 -12.68
CA PHE A 58 -2.64 -7.99 -11.68
C PHE A 58 -3.74 -8.05 -10.62
N ALA A 59 -3.36 -7.81 -9.37
CA ALA A 59 -4.28 -7.59 -8.27
C ALA A 59 -3.70 -6.59 -7.28
N TRP A 60 -4.54 -5.76 -6.70
CA TRP A 60 -4.13 -4.80 -5.68
C TRP A 60 -5.15 -4.75 -4.55
N LYS A 61 -4.68 -4.33 -3.37
CA LYS A 61 -5.55 -4.01 -2.24
C LYS A 61 -4.94 -2.94 -1.35
N CYS A 62 -5.81 -2.16 -0.72
CA CYS A 62 -5.43 -1.33 0.42
C CYS A 62 -5.74 -2.08 1.71
N ALA A 63 -4.74 -2.19 2.58
CA ALA A 63 -4.89 -2.83 3.88
C ALA A 63 -4.50 -1.87 5.01
N PRO A 64 -5.35 -1.68 6.03
CA PRO A 64 -4.96 -0.96 7.23
C PRO A 64 -3.85 -1.73 7.94
N GLN A 65 -2.81 -1.02 8.36
CA GLN A 65 -1.67 -1.57 9.10
C GLN A 65 -1.58 -0.88 10.46
N PRO A 66 -2.27 -1.36 11.50
CA PRO A 66 -2.24 -0.73 12.80
C PRO A 66 -0.80 -0.68 13.33
N ARG A 67 -0.31 0.53 13.62
CA ARG A 67 1.01 0.76 14.22
C ARG A 67 0.82 1.51 15.53
N THR A 68 1.30 0.93 16.62
CA THR A 68 1.42 1.66 17.89
C THR A 68 2.59 2.62 17.77
N ILE A 69 2.34 3.92 17.89
CA ILE A 69 3.41 4.93 17.88
C ILE A 69 3.48 5.60 19.24
N THR A 70 4.66 5.57 19.86
CA THR A 70 4.92 6.30 21.09
C THR A 70 5.22 7.75 20.75
N LYS A 71 4.25 8.64 20.99
CA LYS A 71 4.44 10.08 20.79
C LYS A 71 5.23 10.68 21.95
N TYR A 72 6.46 11.11 21.68
CA TYR A 72 7.25 11.85 22.66
C TYR A 72 6.70 13.28 22.77
N ARG A 73 6.16 13.66 23.93
CA ARG A 73 5.91 15.07 24.26
C ARG A 73 7.12 15.57 25.04
N PRO A 74 7.89 16.56 24.54
CA PRO A 74 8.90 17.20 25.36
C PRO A 74 8.19 17.77 26.59
N LEU A 75 8.73 17.47 27.77
CA LEU A 75 8.27 18.06 29.02
C LEU A 75 8.31 19.58 28.82
N LYS A 76 7.16 20.25 28.98
CA LYS A 76 7.13 21.71 29.08
C LYS A 76 8.22 22.11 30.06
N SER A 77 9.14 22.97 29.62
CA SER A 77 10.12 23.61 30.49
C SER A 77 9.38 24.11 31.72
N ALA A 78 9.77 23.65 32.90
CA ALA A 78 9.25 24.18 34.14
C ALA A 78 9.71 25.64 34.23
N GLU A 79 8.77 26.58 34.08
CA GLU A 79 8.91 27.98 34.51
C GLU A 79 8.70 28.06 36.02
#